data_AF-A0A4V2Q390-F1
#
_entry.id   AF-A0A4V2Q390-F1
#
_cell.length_a   1.000
_cell.length_b   1.000
_cell.length_c   1.000
_cell.angle_alpha   90.00
_cell.angle_beta   90.00
_cell.angle_gamma   90.00
#
_symmetry.space_group_name_H-M   'P 1'
#
loop_
_entity.id
_entity.type
_entity.pdbx_description
1 polymer ?
#
loop_
_entity_poly.entity_id
_entity_poly.type
_entity_poly.pdbx_seq_one_letter_code
_entity_poly.pdbx_strand_id
1 'polypeptide(L)'
;MLAHAMARSDTKMILALQSGITDLVKAKVNFIVVPCNLAHRYFADIEAAGAGIPILHMADCAIAKIPDATKNVAIIGTAPTIEAGFYQERLITAGLKVVSSAGLLEHTTELIILVKEKGFKDKAVTASWHSVLSEAAALGAQAGLIACTDISPLIYDGPKPFVMIDTADSLAEAAIRYFISLKEGYQVI
;
A
#
# COMPACT_ATOMS: atom_id res chain seq x y z
N MET A 1 7.07 -20.77 -19.44
CA MET A 1 6.30 -19.74 -20.19
C MET A 1 5.80 -18.63 -19.26
N LEU A 2 5.11 -18.95 -18.15
CA LEU A 2 4.62 -17.97 -17.15
C LEU A 2 5.72 -17.13 -16.48
N ALA A 3 6.78 -17.75 -15.95
CA ALA A 3 7.89 -17.03 -15.32
C ALA A 3 8.61 -16.05 -16.27
N HIS A 4 8.71 -16.40 -17.56
CA HIS A 4 9.30 -15.51 -18.58
C HIS A 4 8.38 -14.34 -18.94
N ALA A 5 7.05 -14.57 -18.93
CA ALA A 5 6.06 -13.50 -19.12
C ALA A 5 6.01 -12.55 -17.91
N MET A 6 6.09 -13.07 -16.68
CA MET A 6 6.20 -12.27 -15.46
C MET A 6 7.50 -11.47 -15.46
N ALA A 7 8.66 -12.08 -15.72
CA ALA A 7 9.93 -11.36 -15.80
C ALA A 7 9.92 -10.25 -16.88
N ARG A 8 9.31 -10.50 -18.04
CA ARG A 8 9.14 -9.48 -19.11
C ARG A 8 8.18 -8.36 -18.70
N SER A 9 7.18 -8.67 -17.89
CA SER A 9 6.26 -7.69 -17.30
C SER A 9 6.98 -6.80 -16.27
N ASP A 10 7.80 -7.41 -15.42
CA ASP A 10 8.56 -6.71 -14.37
C ASP A 10 9.56 -5.73 -14.99
N THR A 11 10.29 -6.13 -16.04
CA THR A 11 11.20 -5.21 -16.77
C THR A 11 10.46 -4.00 -17.33
N LYS A 12 9.28 -4.19 -17.94
CA LYS A 12 8.49 -3.07 -18.47
C LYS A 12 8.02 -2.14 -17.35
N MET A 13 7.60 -2.69 -16.21
CA MET A 13 7.19 -1.92 -15.04
C MET A 13 8.36 -1.09 -14.49
N ILE A 14 9.53 -1.72 -14.30
CA ILE A 14 10.75 -1.04 -13.83
C ILE A 14 11.10 0.12 -14.75
N LEU A 15 11.16 -0.10 -16.07
CA LEU A 15 11.50 0.95 -17.03
C LEU A 15 10.49 2.10 -17.01
N ALA A 16 9.19 1.80 -16.90
CA ALA A 16 8.16 2.83 -16.81
C ALA A 16 8.30 3.67 -15.52
N LEU A 17 8.52 3.01 -14.38
CA LEU A 17 8.75 3.68 -13.10
C LEU A 17 10.01 4.54 -13.14
N GLN A 18 11.14 3.99 -13.61
CA GLN A 18 12.40 4.72 -13.74
C GLN A 18 12.27 5.94 -14.66
N SER A 19 11.53 5.81 -15.77
CA SER A 19 11.25 6.95 -16.67
C SER A 19 10.49 8.06 -15.93
N GLY A 20 9.42 7.73 -15.22
CA GLY A 20 8.63 8.70 -14.46
C GLY A 20 9.46 9.40 -13.36
N ILE A 21 10.26 8.64 -12.62
CA ILE A 21 11.19 9.20 -11.62
C ILE A 21 12.21 10.13 -12.27
N THR A 22 12.81 9.71 -13.39
CA THR A 22 13.80 10.52 -14.12
C THR A 22 13.20 11.85 -14.58
N ASP A 23 11.94 11.85 -15.03
CA ASP A 23 11.27 13.09 -15.43
C ASP A 23 11.00 14.03 -14.25
N LEU A 24 10.69 13.49 -13.06
CA LEU A 24 10.61 14.27 -11.82
C LEU A 24 11.97 14.82 -11.38
N VAL A 25 13.05 14.05 -11.53
CA VAL A 25 14.42 14.52 -11.27
C VAL A 25 14.76 15.70 -12.19
N LYS A 26 14.46 15.61 -13.48
CA LYS A 26 14.65 16.73 -14.44
C LYS A 26 13.82 17.96 -14.07
N ALA A 27 12.64 17.75 -13.49
CA ALA A 27 11.78 18.82 -12.97
C ALA A 27 12.30 19.43 -11.65
N LYS A 28 13.37 18.88 -11.06
CA LYS A 28 14.04 19.38 -9.83
C LYS A 28 13.10 19.46 -8.63
N VAL A 29 12.27 18.43 -8.45
CA VAL A 29 11.41 18.32 -7.26
C VAL A 29 12.23 18.12 -5.99
N ASN A 30 11.69 18.50 -4.84
CA ASN A 30 12.39 18.36 -3.55
C ASN A 30 12.28 16.94 -2.95
N PHE A 31 11.24 16.19 -3.31
CA PHE A 31 11.00 14.80 -2.92
C PHE A 31 9.97 14.17 -3.85
N ILE A 32 9.85 12.85 -3.82
CA ILE A 32 8.93 12.07 -4.66
C ILE A 32 8.07 11.15 -3.80
N VAL A 33 6.82 10.95 -4.22
CA VAL A 33 5.93 9.93 -3.67
C VAL A 33 5.32 9.10 -4.81
N VAL A 34 5.09 7.82 -4.55
CA VAL A 34 4.51 6.88 -5.54
C VAL A 34 3.21 6.29 -4.98
N PRO A 35 2.03 6.75 -5.42
CA PRO A 35 0.73 6.36 -4.87
C PRO A 35 0.23 5.02 -5.44
N CYS A 36 1.08 3.99 -5.43
CA CYS A 36 0.75 2.65 -5.88
C CYS A 36 1.49 1.63 -5.03
N ASN A 37 0.76 0.85 -4.22
CA ASN A 37 1.34 -0.15 -3.32
C ASN A 37 2.27 -1.14 -4.05
N LEU A 38 1.83 -1.69 -5.18
CA LEU A 38 2.63 -2.65 -5.95
C LEU A 38 3.94 -2.05 -6.50
N ALA A 39 3.98 -0.75 -6.81
CA ALA A 39 5.19 -0.11 -7.32
C ALA A 39 6.34 -0.13 -6.31
N HIS A 40 6.06 -0.18 -5.01
CA HIS A 40 7.07 -0.30 -3.94
C HIS A 40 7.76 -1.67 -3.93
N ARG A 41 7.27 -2.68 -4.67
CA ARG A 41 8.04 -3.90 -4.97
C ARG A 41 9.36 -3.58 -5.69
N TYR A 42 9.39 -2.49 -6.46
CA TYR A 42 10.54 -2.03 -7.25
C TYR A 42 11.23 -0.84 -6.58
N PHE A 43 11.14 -0.71 -5.25
CA PHE A 43 11.62 0.48 -4.54
C PHE A 43 13.10 0.75 -4.79
N ALA A 44 13.94 -0.28 -4.82
CA ALA A 44 15.37 -0.14 -5.09
C ALA A 44 15.64 0.45 -6.49
N ASP A 45 14.88 0.04 -7.50
CA ASP A 45 15.04 0.53 -8.87
C ASP A 45 14.61 2.00 -9.01
N ILE A 46 13.52 2.39 -8.34
CA ILE A 46 13.05 3.79 -8.33
C ILE A 46 13.96 4.70 -7.50
N GLU A 47 14.49 4.21 -6.39
CA GLU A 47 15.42 4.95 -5.53
C GLU A 47 16.74 5.23 -6.29
N ALA A 48 17.27 4.23 -7.00
CA ALA A 48 18.43 4.41 -7.86
C ALA A 48 18.21 5.46 -8.95
N ALA A 49 17.02 5.48 -9.58
CA ALA A 49 16.65 6.49 -10.56
C ALA A 49 16.42 7.89 -9.95
N GLY A 50 16.14 7.96 -8.64
CA GLY A 50 15.86 9.20 -7.91
C GLY A 50 17.04 10.15 -7.76
N ALA A 51 18.26 9.71 -8.08
CA ALA A 51 19.47 10.53 -8.07
C ALA A 51 19.69 11.32 -6.76
N GLY A 52 19.37 10.70 -5.62
CA GLY A 52 19.49 11.29 -4.29
C GLY A 52 18.32 12.17 -3.85
N ILE A 53 17.29 12.36 -4.68
CA ILE A 53 16.02 12.98 -4.27
C ILE A 53 15.31 12.00 -3.32
N PRO A 54 14.90 12.45 -2.12
CA PRO A 54 14.16 11.59 -1.17
C PRO A 54 12.87 11.04 -1.80
N ILE A 55 12.65 9.73 -1.65
CA ILE A 55 11.42 9.06 -2.08
C ILE A 55 10.77 8.46 -0.84
N LEU A 56 9.51 8.82 -0.55
CA LEU A 56 8.81 8.26 0.60
C LEU A 56 8.27 6.88 0.27
N HIS A 57 8.59 5.89 1.09
CA HIS A 57 8.08 4.54 0.97
C HIS A 57 6.68 4.45 1.61
N MET A 58 5.68 4.00 0.83
CA MET A 58 4.27 4.00 1.24
C MET A 58 4.01 3.14 2.47
N ALA A 59 4.69 1.98 2.59
CA ALA A 59 4.57 1.12 3.76
C ALA A 59 5.07 1.78 5.05
N ASP A 60 6.15 2.55 4.98
CA ASP A 60 6.71 3.21 6.17
C ASP A 60 5.77 4.32 6.65
N CYS A 61 5.18 5.07 5.71
CA CYS A 61 4.15 6.06 6.02
C CYS A 61 2.92 5.43 6.70
N ALA A 62 2.47 4.26 6.23
CA ALA A 62 1.30 3.59 6.77
C ALA A 62 1.57 2.92 8.13
N ILE A 63 2.73 2.28 8.30
CA ILE A 63 3.08 1.59 9.55
C ILE A 63 3.25 2.58 10.70
N ALA A 64 3.75 3.80 10.44
CA ALA A 64 3.82 4.88 11.42
C ALA A 64 2.43 5.34 11.94
N LYS A 65 1.33 4.91 11.30
CA LYS A 65 -0.04 5.21 11.71
C LYS A 65 -0.70 4.09 12.52
N ILE A 66 -0.02 2.95 12.70
CA ILE A 66 -0.54 1.85 13.49
C ILE A 66 -0.56 2.26 14.97
N PRO A 67 -1.70 2.15 15.68
CA PRO A 67 -1.76 2.48 17.10
C PRO A 67 -0.85 1.57 17.94
N ASP A 68 -0.15 2.14 18.93
CA ASP A 68 0.83 1.42 19.78
C ASP A 68 0.29 0.16 20.47
N ALA A 69 -1.02 0.14 20.79
CA ALA A 69 -1.68 -1.00 21.42
C ALA A 69 -1.92 -2.18 20.47
N THR A 70 -1.76 -1.98 19.16
CA THR A 70 -1.98 -2.99 18.12
C THR A 70 -0.88 -4.05 18.17
N LYS A 71 -1.25 -5.31 18.00
CA LYS A 71 -0.34 -6.46 17.90
C LYS A 71 -0.53 -7.26 16.62
N ASN A 72 -1.76 -7.34 16.11
CA ASN A 72 -2.11 -8.15 14.94
C ASN A 72 -2.63 -7.25 13.81
N VAL A 73 -1.98 -7.30 12.64
CA VAL A 73 -2.30 -6.44 11.51
C VAL A 73 -2.56 -7.28 10.27
N ALA A 74 -3.77 -7.15 9.70
CA ALA A 74 -4.08 -7.72 8.39
C ALA A 74 -3.57 -6.80 7.28
N ILE A 75 -3.08 -7.38 6.19
CA ILE A 75 -2.76 -6.63 4.97
C ILE A 75 -3.82 -6.97 3.93
N ILE A 76 -4.63 -5.98 3.56
CA ILE A 76 -5.73 -6.11 2.60
C ILE A 76 -5.26 -5.47 1.30
N GLY A 77 -4.68 -6.28 0.42
CA GLY A 77 -4.14 -5.83 -0.86
C GLY A 77 -4.08 -6.96 -1.89
N THR A 78 -3.57 -6.64 -3.08
CA THR A 78 -3.47 -7.61 -4.19
C THR A 78 -2.42 -8.69 -3.91
N ALA A 79 -2.62 -9.88 -4.45
CA ALA A 79 -1.64 -10.97 -4.36
C ALA A 79 -0.20 -10.55 -4.72
N PRO A 80 0.08 -9.85 -5.84
CA PRO A 80 1.45 -9.41 -6.15
C PRO A 80 2.06 -8.45 -5.12
N THR A 81 1.24 -7.68 -4.40
CA THR A 81 1.71 -6.76 -3.34
C THR A 81 2.06 -7.57 -2.08
N ILE A 82 1.21 -8.52 -1.71
CA ILE A 82 1.46 -9.41 -0.55
C ILE A 82 2.67 -10.29 -0.82
N GLU A 83 2.78 -10.88 -2.01
CA GLU A 83 3.92 -11.72 -2.41
C GLU A 83 5.25 -10.97 -2.44
N ALA A 84 5.23 -9.64 -2.63
CA ALA A 84 6.43 -8.82 -2.60
C ALA A 84 7.05 -8.71 -1.19
N GLY A 85 6.31 -9.05 -0.12
CA GLY A 85 6.84 -9.26 1.23
C GLY A 85 7.21 -8.00 2.02
N PHE A 86 7.34 -6.84 1.38
CA PHE A 86 7.87 -5.62 2.03
C PHE A 86 7.00 -5.09 3.17
N TYR A 87 5.68 -5.30 3.13
CA TYR A 87 4.78 -4.94 4.24
C TYR A 87 5.00 -5.88 5.43
N GLN A 88 5.10 -7.18 5.17
CA GLN A 88 5.28 -8.21 6.19
C GLN A 88 6.60 -8.01 6.93
N GLU A 89 7.69 -7.82 6.18
CA GLU A 89 9.01 -7.56 6.74
C GLU A 89 9.00 -6.35 7.68
N ARG A 90 8.40 -5.23 7.24
CA ARG A 90 8.32 -4.01 8.06
C ARG A 90 7.43 -4.16 9.28
N LEU A 91 6.27 -4.84 9.16
CA LEU A 91 5.40 -5.14 10.30
C LEU A 91 6.14 -6.00 11.34
N ILE A 92 6.82 -7.05 10.91
CA ILE A 92 7.61 -7.93 11.79
C ILE A 92 8.73 -7.13 12.47
N THR A 93 9.44 -6.29 11.72
CA THR A 93 10.49 -5.41 12.24
C THR A 93 9.95 -4.42 13.28
N ALA A 94 8.72 -3.94 13.09
CA ALA A 94 8.01 -3.09 14.06
C ALA A 94 7.44 -3.87 15.27
N GLY A 95 7.69 -5.18 15.38
CA GLY A 95 7.20 -6.01 16.49
C GLY A 95 5.73 -6.42 16.39
N LEU A 96 5.14 -6.32 15.19
CA LEU A 96 3.75 -6.66 14.91
C LEU A 96 3.66 -8.07 14.28
N LYS A 97 2.51 -8.72 14.45
CA LYS A 97 2.16 -9.98 13.82
C LYS A 97 1.32 -9.72 12.58
N VAL A 98 1.66 -10.39 11.49
CA VAL A 98 0.89 -10.33 10.25
C VAL A 98 -0.28 -11.32 10.33
N VAL A 99 -1.48 -10.83 10.07
CA VAL A 99 -2.69 -11.65 9.89
C VAL A 99 -2.89 -11.90 8.40
N SER A 100 -2.90 -13.17 8.00
CA SER A 100 -3.07 -13.57 6.61
C SER A 100 -3.64 -14.99 6.52
N SER A 101 -4.41 -15.25 5.46
CA SER A 101 -4.86 -16.58 5.04
C SER A 101 -4.90 -16.62 3.50
N ALA A 102 -4.89 -17.82 2.92
CA ALA A 102 -5.07 -17.96 1.47
C ALA A 102 -6.45 -17.42 1.02
N GLY A 103 -7.50 -17.67 1.81
CA GLY A 103 -8.85 -17.16 1.55
C GLY A 103 -8.92 -15.64 1.57
N LEU A 104 -8.31 -15.00 2.57
CA LEU A 104 -8.29 -13.53 2.68
C LEU A 104 -7.61 -12.90 1.47
N LEU A 105 -6.51 -13.50 1.00
CA LEU A 105 -5.78 -13.05 -0.19
C LEU A 105 -6.62 -13.19 -1.46
N GLU A 106 -7.27 -14.33 -1.64
CA GLU A 106 -8.14 -14.63 -2.78
C GLU A 106 -9.34 -13.67 -2.81
N HIS A 107 -10.12 -13.61 -1.73
CA HIS A 107 -11.29 -12.74 -1.62
C HIS A 107 -10.95 -11.25 -1.77
N THR A 108 -9.80 -10.80 -1.26
CA THR A 108 -9.34 -9.41 -1.46
C THR A 108 -9.01 -9.14 -2.92
N THR A 109 -8.37 -10.09 -3.61
CA THR A 109 -8.05 -9.97 -5.04
C THR A 109 -9.33 -9.92 -5.87
N GLU A 110 -10.30 -10.80 -5.58
CA GLU A 110 -11.62 -10.81 -6.22
C GLU A 110 -12.38 -9.50 -6.00
N LEU A 111 -12.37 -8.97 -4.76
CA LEU A 111 -12.97 -7.67 -4.46
C LEU A 111 -12.39 -6.55 -5.33
N ILE A 112 -11.06 -6.50 -5.47
CA ILE A 112 -10.37 -5.46 -6.26
C ILE A 112 -10.76 -5.56 -7.73
N ILE A 113 -10.89 -6.78 -8.27
CA ILE A 113 -11.39 -7.00 -9.64
C ILE A 113 -12.86 -6.55 -9.75
N LEU A 114 -13.70 -6.93 -8.79
CA LEU A 114 -15.11 -6.61 -8.77
C LEU A 114 -15.36 -5.09 -8.72
N VAL A 115 -14.57 -4.35 -7.94
CA VAL A 115 -14.58 -2.88 -7.91
C VAL A 115 -14.29 -2.29 -9.30
N LYS A 116 -13.30 -2.82 -10.02
CA LYS A 116 -12.93 -2.34 -11.35
C LYS A 116 -14.00 -2.62 -12.40
N GLU A 117 -14.73 -3.71 -12.26
CA GLU A 117 -15.79 -4.11 -13.19
C GLU A 117 -17.11 -3.39 -12.94
N LYS A 118 -17.50 -3.21 -11.65
CA LYS A 118 -18.85 -2.76 -11.29
C LYS A 118 -18.90 -1.39 -10.61
N GLY A 119 -17.77 -0.92 -10.09
CA GLY A 119 -17.67 0.31 -9.31
C GLY A 119 -18.20 0.20 -7.89
N PHE A 120 -17.90 1.21 -7.08
CA PHE A 120 -18.13 1.20 -5.61
C PHE A 120 -19.60 1.16 -5.17
N LYS A 121 -20.55 1.49 -6.04
CA LYS A 121 -21.98 1.55 -5.68
C LYS A 121 -22.71 0.21 -5.84
N ASP A 122 -22.04 -0.80 -6.39
CA ASP A 122 -22.65 -2.11 -6.59
C ASP A 122 -22.76 -2.87 -5.26
N LYS A 123 -23.94 -3.47 -5.00
CA LYS A 123 -24.19 -4.20 -3.75
C LYS A 123 -23.27 -5.40 -3.56
N ALA A 124 -22.81 -6.03 -4.64
CA ALA A 124 -21.87 -7.14 -4.57
C ALA A 124 -20.48 -6.67 -4.10
N VAL A 125 -20.08 -5.44 -4.47
CA VAL A 125 -18.83 -4.83 -3.97
C VAL A 125 -18.92 -4.59 -2.47
N THR A 126 -19.99 -3.95 -1.99
CA THR A 126 -20.22 -3.75 -0.54
C THR A 126 -20.26 -5.09 0.22
N ALA A 127 -20.97 -6.09 -0.30
CA ALA A 127 -21.05 -7.41 0.34
C ALA A 127 -19.67 -8.10 0.41
N SER A 128 -18.91 -8.06 -0.69
CA SER A 128 -17.56 -8.64 -0.76
C SER A 128 -16.59 -7.92 0.19
N TRP A 129 -16.65 -6.58 0.26
CA TRP A 129 -15.88 -5.76 1.20
C TRP A 129 -16.13 -6.18 2.66
N HIS A 130 -17.39 -6.29 3.08
CA HIS A 130 -17.72 -6.71 4.43
C HIS A 130 -17.30 -8.16 4.72
N SER A 131 -17.33 -9.04 3.72
CA SER A 131 -16.82 -10.41 3.85
C SER A 131 -15.31 -10.43 4.13
N VAL A 132 -14.53 -9.66 3.37
CA VAL A 132 -13.08 -9.52 3.56
C VAL A 132 -12.74 -8.98 4.96
N LEU A 133 -13.45 -7.93 5.41
CA LEU A 133 -13.26 -7.38 6.76
C LEU A 133 -13.63 -8.38 7.85
N SER A 134 -14.72 -9.14 7.66
CA SER A 134 -15.16 -10.14 8.63
C SER A 134 -14.18 -11.30 8.74
N GLU A 135 -13.62 -11.75 7.62
CA GLU A 135 -12.59 -12.78 7.61
C GLU A 135 -11.32 -12.30 8.33
N ALA A 136 -10.82 -11.10 8.02
CA ALA A 136 -9.67 -10.54 8.71
C ALA A 136 -9.90 -10.40 10.23
N ALA A 137 -11.09 -9.98 10.64
CA ALA A 137 -11.46 -9.87 12.05
C ALA A 137 -11.53 -11.25 12.73
N ALA A 138 -12.10 -12.27 12.06
CA ALA A 138 -12.16 -13.64 12.57
C ALA A 138 -10.77 -14.28 12.73
N LEU A 139 -9.80 -13.86 11.92
CA LEU A 139 -8.39 -14.24 12.05
C LEU A 139 -7.64 -13.44 13.14
N GLY A 140 -8.33 -12.54 13.85
CA GLY A 140 -7.79 -11.79 14.99
C GLY A 140 -7.09 -10.48 14.64
N ALA A 141 -7.37 -9.89 13.47
CA ALA A 141 -6.86 -8.57 13.11
C ALA A 141 -7.38 -7.48 14.06
N GLN A 142 -6.47 -6.66 14.56
CA GLN A 142 -6.75 -5.47 15.38
C GLN A 142 -6.58 -4.17 14.59
N ALA A 143 -5.83 -4.24 13.48
CA ALA A 143 -5.80 -3.24 12.45
C ALA A 143 -5.73 -3.88 11.06
N GLY A 144 -6.16 -3.15 10.03
CA GLY A 144 -6.04 -3.52 8.62
C GLY A 144 -5.32 -2.44 7.83
N LEU A 145 -4.19 -2.80 7.19
CA LEU A 145 -3.56 -1.98 6.16
C LEU A 145 -4.30 -2.17 4.84
N ILE A 146 -4.92 -1.12 4.33
CA ILE A 146 -5.59 -1.13 3.04
C ILE A 146 -4.54 -0.88 1.96
N ALA A 147 -3.86 -1.95 1.57
CA ALA A 147 -2.68 -1.97 0.72
C ALA A 147 -3.00 -2.04 -0.78
N CYS A 148 -4.11 -1.44 -1.20
CA CYS A 148 -4.44 -1.20 -2.61
C CYS A 148 -5.29 0.07 -2.72
N THR A 149 -4.83 1.04 -3.52
CA THR A 149 -5.49 2.34 -3.65
C THR A 149 -6.85 2.24 -4.36
N ASP A 150 -7.08 1.16 -5.10
CA ASP A 150 -8.37 0.88 -5.75
C ASP A 150 -9.51 0.59 -4.76
N ILE A 151 -9.19 0.17 -3.52
CA ILE A 151 -10.19 -0.16 -2.48
C ILE A 151 -10.22 0.86 -1.33
N SER A 152 -9.36 1.88 -1.35
CA SER A 152 -9.38 2.99 -0.38
C SER A 152 -10.78 3.61 -0.18
N PRO A 153 -11.61 3.84 -1.23
CA PRO A 153 -12.94 4.41 -1.02
C PRO A 153 -13.90 3.54 -0.20
N LEU A 154 -13.67 2.22 -0.13
CA LEU A 154 -14.52 1.29 0.63
C LEU A 154 -14.35 1.42 2.15
N ILE A 155 -13.27 2.06 2.61
CA ILE A 155 -13.01 2.29 4.05
C ILE A 155 -14.14 3.06 4.72
N TYR A 156 -14.87 3.88 3.98
CA TYR A 156 -16.00 4.68 4.49
C TYR A 156 -17.32 3.91 4.51
N ASP A 157 -17.35 2.69 3.97
CA ASP A 157 -18.56 1.88 3.87
C ASP A 157 -18.76 1.02 5.13
N GLY A 158 -19.83 1.33 5.87
CA GLY A 158 -20.32 0.53 6.99
C GLY A 158 -19.43 0.49 8.25
N PRO A 159 -19.71 -0.46 9.17
CA PRO A 159 -19.00 -0.57 10.43
C PRO A 159 -17.59 -1.10 10.23
N LYS A 160 -16.65 -0.58 11.05
CA LYS A 160 -15.24 -0.95 11.04
C LYS A 160 -14.97 -1.93 12.18
N PRO A 161 -14.70 -3.22 11.93
CA PRO A 161 -14.46 -4.20 13.01
C PRO A 161 -13.11 -4.00 13.72
N PHE A 162 -12.20 -3.24 13.11
CA PHE A 162 -10.87 -2.92 13.62
C PHE A 162 -10.41 -1.56 13.06
N VAL A 163 -9.25 -1.08 13.51
CA VAL A 163 -8.63 0.16 13.00
C VAL A 163 -8.21 -0.03 11.55
N MET A 164 -8.73 0.80 10.63
CA MET A 164 -8.33 0.77 9.23
C MET A 164 -7.32 1.87 8.94
N ILE A 165 -6.25 1.50 8.24
CA ILE A 165 -5.17 2.41 7.85
C ILE A 165 -5.10 2.39 6.33
N ASP A 166 -5.52 3.49 5.72
CA ASP A 166 -5.40 3.67 4.28
C ASP A 166 -3.96 4.05 3.93
N THR A 167 -3.32 3.26 3.07
CA THR A 167 -1.93 3.52 2.67
C THR A 167 -1.84 4.72 1.72
N ALA A 168 -2.91 5.04 0.97
CA ALA A 168 -2.98 6.24 0.15
C ALA A 168 -3.03 7.51 1.02
N ASP A 169 -3.95 7.56 1.98
CA ASP A 169 -4.08 8.71 2.89
C ASP A 169 -2.83 8.87 3.76
N SER A 170 -2.24 7.76 4.22
CA SER A 170 -0.99 7.78 4.99
C SER A 170 0.16 8.39 4.20
N LEU A 171 0.30 8.03 2.92
CA LEU A 171 1.31 8.62 2.04
C LEU A 171 1.03 10.11 1.77
N ALA A 172 -0.23 10.48 1.55
CA ALA A 172 -0.62 11.88 1.32
C ALA A 172 -0.32 12.75 2.56
N GLU A 173 -0.65 12.27 3.75
CA GLU A 173 -0.35 13.00 4.99
C GLU A 173 1.16 13.12 5.23
N ALA A 174 1.92 12.04 5.00
CA ALA A 174 3.37 12.07 5.09
C ALA A 174 4.00 13.05 4.09
N ALA A 175 3.49 13.10 2.86
CA ALA A 175 3.93 14.04 1.83
C ALA A 175 3.70 15.51 2.26
N ILE A 176 2.54 15.81 2.83
CA ILE A 176 2.22 17.15 3.35
C ILE A 176 3.16 17.51 4.52
N ARG A 177 3.34 16.59 5.47
CA ARG A 177 4.24 16.81 6.62
C ARG A 177 5.69 17.04 6.18
N TYR A 178 6.17 16.24 5.24
CA TYR A 178 7.53 16.38 4.68
C TYR A 178 7.69 17.71 3.94
N PHE A 179 6.69 18.12 3.16
CA PHE A 179 6.70 19.43 2.52
C PHE A 179 6.77 20.59 3.53
N ILE A 180 5.98 20.52 4.61
CA ILE A 180 5.99 21.54 5.66
C ILE A 180 7.36 21.60 6.34
N SER A 181 7.97 20.45 6.68
CA SER A 181 9.26 20.43 7.34
C SER A 181 10.38 21.03 6.49
N LEU A 182 10.35 20.83 5.17
CA LEU A 182 11.26 21.48 4.24
C LEU A 182 11.10 23.01 4.22
N LYS A 183 9.88 23.52 4.39
CA LYS A 183 9.60 24.97 4.42
C LYS A 183 10.04 25.63 5.72
N GLU A 184 9.89 24.92 6.83
CA GLU A 184 10.16 25.44 8.18
C GLU A 184 11.61 25.19 8.64
N GLY A 185 12.43 24.49 7.83
CA GLY A 185 13.81 24.15 8.19
C GLY A 185 13.93 23.08 9.27
N TYR A 186 12.86 22.32 9.52
CA TYR A 186 12.85 21.23 10.49
C TYR A 186 13.40 19.93 9.87
N GLN A 187 14.40 19.34 10.52
CA GLN A 187 14.85 17.98 10.24
C GLN A 187 13.81 17.01 10.80
N VAL A 188 13.12 16.26 9.94
CA VAL A 188 12.27 15.13 10.38
C VAL A 188 13.17 13.90 10.39
N ILE A 189 13.34 13.33 11.57
CA ILE A 189 13.93 12.01 11.81
C ILE A 189 12.79 11.04 12.10
#